data_AF-A0A7C2ADY5-F1
#
_entry.id   AF-A0A7C2ADY5-F1
#
_cell.length_a   1.000
_cell.length_b   1.000
_cell.length_c   1.000
_cell.angle_alpha   90.00
_cell.angle_beta   90.00
_cell.angle_gamma   90.00
#
_symmetry.space_group_name_H-M   'P 1'
#
loop_
_entity.id
_entity.type
_entity.pdbx_description
1 polymer ?
#
loop_
_entity_poly.entity_id
_entity_poly.type
_entity_poly.pdbx_seq_one_letter_code
_entity_poly.pdbx_strand_id
1 'polypeptide(L)'
;MPEVMFSVPTSLGFSVRTTREYWTLILRKHPEVTGKEDEVQRCLQEPEQVRRSKQDQAVYLFYRALPPYHLVVVARRLDGDGF
;
A
#
# COMPACT_ATOMS: atom_id res chain seq x y z
N MET A 1 18.85 -9.22 -5.26
CA MET A 1 17.44 -8.81 -5.41
C MET A 1 16.88 -8.62 -4.01
N PRO A 2 16.20 -7.51 -3.71
CA PRO A 2 15.64 -7.30 -2.38
C PRO A 2 14.58 -8.38 -2.06
N GLU A 3 14.49 -8.79 -0.79
CA GLU A 3 13.57 -9.84 -0.36
C GLU A 3 12.13 -9.33 -0.42
N VAL A 4 11.32 -9.89 -1.33
CA VAL A 4 9.90 -9.55 -1.44
C VAL A 4 9.19 -9.96 -0.15
N MET A 5 8.56 -9.01 0.52
CA MET A 5 7.82 -9.27 1.75
C MET A 5 6.39 -9.71 1.44
N PHE A 6 5.70 -9.00 0.56
CA PHE A 6 4.40 -9.39 0.03
C PHE A 6 4.16 -8.80 -1.36
N SER A 7 3.26 -9.43 -2.10
CA SER A 7 2.73 -8.96 -3.37
C SER A 7 1.24 -9.26 -3.40
N VAL A 8 0.40 -8.23 -3.41
CA VAL A 8 -1.06 -8.37 -3.31
C VAL A 8 -1.76 -7.71 -4.49
N PRO A 9 -2.82 -8.34 -5.04
CA PRO A 9 -3.66 -7.69 -6.02
C PRO A 9 -4.42 -6.53 -5.37
N THR A 10 -4.71 -5.49 -6.14
CA THR A 10 -5.59 -4.39 -5.73
C THR A 10 -6.96 -4.53 -6.38
N SER A 11 -7.97 -3.87 -5.81
CA SER A 11 -9.31 -3.73 -6.42
C SER A 11 -9.30 -3.02 -7.79
N LEU A 12 -8.18 -2.37 -8.18
CA LEU A 12 -8.01 -1.70 -9.46
C LEU A 12 -7.38 -2.59 -10.55
N GLY A 13 -7.14 -3.87 -10.27
CA GLY A 13 -6.65 -4.84 -11.25
C GLY A 13 -5.14 -4.83 -11.50
N PHE A 14 -4.35 -4.16 -10.65
CA PHE A 14 -2.89 -4.27 -10.62
C PHE A 14 -2.40 -4.77 -9.27
N SER A 15 -1.18 -5.32 -9.21
CA SER A 15 -0.59 -5.79 -7.94
C SER A 15 0.37 -4.77 -7.36
N VAL A 16 0.36 -4.65 -6.03
CA VAL A 16 1.32 -3.86 -5.26
C VAL A 16 2.27 -4.81 -4.56
N ARG A 17 3.57 -4.55 -4.72
CA ARG A 17 4.66 -5.32 -4.11
C ARG A 17 5.46 -4.41 -3.18
N THR A 18 5.93 -4.96 -2.07
CA THR A 18 6.95 -4.33 -1.24
C THR A 18 8.03 -5.33 -0.86
N THR A 19 9.20 -4.81 -0.45
CA THR A 19 10.31 -5.62 0.06
C THR A 19 10.44 -5.45 1.57
N ARG A 20 11.17 -6.36 2.24
CA ARG A 20 11.42 -6.28 3.68
C ARG A 20 12.15 -4.98 4.05
N GLU A 21 13.09 -4.53 3.22
CA GLU A 21 13.84 -3.29 3.44
C GLU A 21 12.95 -2.05 3.31
N TYR A 22 12.08 -2.00 2.31
CA TYR A 22 11.14 -0.89 2.14
C TYR A 22 10.08 -0.87 3.24
N TRP A 23 9.58 -2.04 3.66
CA TRP A 23 8.67 -2.15 4.80
C TRP A 23 9.32 -1.63 6.09
N THR A 24 10.58 -1.96 6.31
CA THR A 24 11.34 -1.43 7.46
C THR A 24 11.45 0.10 7.42
N LEU A 25 11.60 0.70 6.22
CA LEU A 25 11.56 2.15 6.07
C LEU A 25 10.19 2.74 6.38
N ILE A 26 9.10 2.07 5.95
CA ILE A 26 7.73 2.47 6.29
C ILE A 26 7.54 2.46 7.80
N LEU A 27 7.92 1.39 8.50
CA LEU A 27 7.78 1.27 9.95
C LEU A 27 8.59 2.32 10.72
N ARG A 28 9.73 2.79 10.17
CA ARG A 28 10.48 3.91 10.78
C ARG A 28 9.75 5.24 10.67
N LYS A 29 9.00 5.46 9.59
CA LYS A 29 8.23 6.71 9.36
C LYS A 29 6.84 6.66 9.99
N HIS A 30 6.26 5.47 10.09
CA HIS A 30 4.90 5.18 10.54
C HIS A 30 4.92 4.00 11.52
N PRO A 31 5.51 4.16 12.72
CA PRO A 31 5.59 3.08 13.71
C PRO A 31 4.20 2.55 14.13
N GLU A 32 3.16 3.37 14.01
CA GLU A 32 1.77 2.99 14.24
C GLU A 32 1.25 1.87 13.32
N VAL A 33 1.93 1.58 12.22
CA VAL A 33 1.58 0.50 11.26
C VAL A 33 2.26 -0.84 11.62
N THR A 34 3.10 -0.88 12.66
CA THR A 34 3.74 -2.13 13.12
C THR A 34 2.70 -3.18 13.48
N GLY A 35 2.85 -4.40 12.94
CA GLY A 35 1.91 -5.51 13.18
C GLY A 35 0.57 -5.37 12.44
N LYS A 36 0.46 -4.41 11.51
CA LYS A 36 -0.75 -4.17 10.71
C LYS A 36 -0.55 -4.50 9.22
N GLU A 37 0.40 -5.38 8.92
CA GLU A 37 0.70 -5.87 7.57
C GLU A 37 -0.56 -6.41 6.88
N ASP A 38 -1.36 -7.19 7.59
CA ASP A 38 -2.60 -7.78 7.04
C ASP A 38 -3.66 -6.72 6.76
N GLU A 39 -3.80 -5.70 7.63
CA GLU A 39 -4.73 -4.59 7.40
C GLU A 39 -4.31 -3.74 6.20
N VAL A 40 -3.00 -3.55 5.99
CA VAL A 40 -2.45 -2.84 4.83
C VAL A 40 -2.72 -3.62 3.53
N GLN A 41 -2.48 -4.93 3.53
CA GLN A 41 -2.82 -5.80 2.41
C GLN A 41 -4.32 -5.79 2.12
N ARG A 42 -5.14 -5.86 3.16
CA ARG A 42 -6.59 -5.82 3.05
C ARG A 42 -7.11 -4.47 2.55
N CYS A 43 -6.49 -3.36 2.94
CA CYS A 43 -6.81 -2.03 2.42
C CYS A 43 -6.54 -1.92 0.91
N LEU A 44 -5.50 -2.59 0.41
CA LEU A 44 -5.20 -2.64 -1.03
C LEU A 44 -6.21 -3.50 -1.81
N GLN A 45 -6.62 -4.64 -1.25
CA GLN A 45 -7.54 -5.58 -1.87
C GLN A 45 -9.01 -5.12 -1.83
N GLU A 46 -9.44 -4.64 -0.67
CA GLU A 46 -10.82 -4.27 -0.34
C GLU A 46 -10.88 -2.86 0.31
N PRO A 47 -10.52 -1.79 -0.42
CA PRO A 47 -10.65 -0.43 0.08
C PRO A 47 -12.12 -0.02 0.18
N GLU A 48 -12.45 0.86 1.12
CA GLU A 48 -13.74 1.56 1.17
C GLU A 48 -13.79 2.70 0.16
N GLN A 49 -12.63 3.33 -0.09
CA GLN A 49 -12.50 4.41 -1.07
C GLN A 49 -11.11 4.36 -1.71
N VAL A 50 -11.06 4.57 -3.03
CA VAL A 50 -9.81 4.76 -3.76
C VAL A 50 -9.81 6.14 -4.40
N ARG A 51 -8.72 6.88 -4.22
CA ARG A 51 -8.48 8.16 -4.89
C ARG A 51 -7.23 8.05 -5.74
N ARG A 52 -7.22 8.74 -6.87
CA ARG A 52 -6.01 8.96 -7.67
C ARG A 52 -5.41 10.30 -7.29
N SER A 53 -4.09 10.37 -7.16
CA SER A 53 -3.39 11.63 -6.87
C SER A 53 -3.63 12.64 -8.00
N LYS A 54 -3.76 13.92 -7.63
CA LYS A 54 -3.88 15.03 -8.59
C LYS A 54 -2.53 15.41 -9.21
N GLN A 55 -1.43 15.11 -8.52
CA GLN A 55 -0.07 15.47 -8.93
C GLN A 55 0.60 14.38 -9.76
N ASP A 56 0.32 13.10 -9.45
CA ASP A 56 0.90 11.96 -10.16
C ASP A 56 -0.21 10.93 -10.48
N GLN A 57 -0.51 10.75 -11.76
CA GLN A 57 -1.58 9.85 -12.19
C GLN A 57 -1.24 8.37 -11.98
N ALA A 58 0.03 8.03 -11.72
CA ALA A 58 0.43 6.70 -11.33
C ALA A 58 0.20 6.42 -9.85
N VAL A 59 -0.09 7.42 -9.02
CA VAL A 59 -0.25 7.26 -7.56
C VAL A 59 -1.71 7.14 -7.17
N TYR A 60 -2.02 6.11 -6.38
CA TYR A 60 -3.32 5.80 -5.83
C TYR A 60 -3.28 5.78 -4.30
N LEU A 61 -4.36 6.25 -3.69
CA LEU A 61 -4.56 6.29 -2.25
C LEU A 61 -5.76 5.41 -1.92
N PHE A 62 -5.52 4.34 -1.18
CA PHE A 62 -6.49 3.37 -0.72
C PHE A 62 -6.87 3.69 0.71
N TYR A 63 -8.15 3.88 0.98
CA TYR A 63 -8.67 4.24 2.29
C TYR A 63 -9.52 3.09 2.84
N ARG A 64 -9.33 2.80 4.12
CA ARG A 64 -10.15 1.85 4.88
C ARG A 64 -10.26 2.30 6.33
N ALA A 65 -11.45 2.22 6.91
CA ALA A 65 -11.63 2.45 8.34
C ALA A 65 -10.81 1.46 9.17
N LEU A 66 -10.04 1.98 10.13
CA LEU A 66 -9.34 1.19 11.14
C LEU A 66 -9.48 1.89 12.50
N PRO A 67 -10.66 1.76 13.15
CA PRO A 67 -11.01 2.57 14.31
C PRO A 67 -9.93 2.52 15.41
N PRO A 68 -9.60 3.65 16.04
CA PRO A 68 -10.27 4.96 15.90
C PRO A 68 -9.78 5.80 14.70
N TYR A 69 -8.91 5.26 13.85
CA TYR A 69 -8.28 5.97 12.73
C TYR A 69 -8.82 5.51 11.37
N HIS A 70 -8.30 6.12 10.31
CA HIS A 70 -8.41 5.60 8.95
C HIS A 70 -7.03 5.18 8.49
N LEU A 71 -6.93 3.97 7.95
CA LEU A 71 -5.73 3.50 7.28
C LEU A 71 -5.73 4.04 5.84
N VAL A 72 -4.63 4.68 5.47
CA VAL A 72 -4.40 5.14 4.10
C VAL A 72 -3.14 4.47 3.57
N VAL A 73 -3.29 3.66 2.53
CA VAL A 73 -2.16 3.04 1.84
C VAL A 73 -1.94 3.78 0.53
N VAL A 74 -0.74 4.35 0.37
CA VAL A 74 -0.34 5.04 -0.86
C VAL A 74 0.48 4.07 -1.69
N ALA A 75 0.03 3.79 -2.91
CA ALA A 75 0.72 2.90 -3.83
C ALA A 75 0.89 3.55 -5.20
N ARG A 76 2.01 3.28 -5.84
CA ARG A 76 2.27 3.69 -7.22
C ARG A 76 2.03 2.50 -8.14
N ARG A 77 1.20 2.69 -9.16
CA ARG A 77 1.03 1.76 -10.27
C ARG A 77 2.24 1.90 -11.19
N LEU A 78 2.95 0.80 -11.34
CA LEU A 78 4.10 0.67 -12.20
C LEU A 78 3.63 -0.26 -13.32
N ASP A 79 3.27 0.29 -14.49
CA ASP A 79 2.69 -0.44 -15.62
C ASP A 79 3.72 -1.37 -16.29
N GLY A 80 4.32 -2.29 -15.52
CA GLY A 80 5.42 -3.17 -15.94
C GLY A 80 6.82 -2.66 -15.62
N ASP A 81 6.98 -1.37 -15.31
CA ASP A 81 8.29 -0.76 -15.01
C ASP A 81 8.34 -0.20 -13.58
N GLY A 82 8.84 -1.01 -12.66
CA GLY A 82 9.39 -0.52 -11.39
C GLY A 82 9.40 -1.55 -10.27
N PHE A 83 10.51 -1.58 -9.54
CA PHE A 83 10.86 -2.58 -8.53
C PHE A 83 10.13 -2.41 -7.20
#